data_AF-A0AAD9R493-F1
#
_entry.id   AF-A0AAD9R493-F1
#
_cell.length_a   1.000
_cell.length_b   1.000
_cell.length_c   1.000
_cell.angle_alpha   90.00
_cell.angle_beta   90.00
_cell.angle_gamma   90.00
#
_symmetry.space_group_name_H-M   'P 1'
#
loop_
_entity.id
_entity.type
_entity.pdbx_description
1 polymer ?
#
loop_
_entity_poly.entity_id
_entity_poly.type
_entity_poly.pdbx_seq_one_letter_code
_entity_poly.pdbx_strand_id
1 'polypeptide(L)'
;MAIVWGAVVYFLLIAFLHADAKTSHPVPTYFKRIHKNGSIVDVNDPQNRLRFGKQIREHLSSGANLIVTPSYVINGATVNVSWNGIPKANYTDFIALYCPKDEISSEYLDYFYVTQSSTYASGYGWYTVVVYNMRTTCEFRYYQESYIHVATSNELKFKGGIYAPLQGHIALTGDPTQMRVMWVSGTDNIAVEFRVFIALFFFSDDIPVVHYGKNSLMGFKAEGSSKTYKKSHMCGPPASTNGFTDPGYIHDVLLTDLSPSSHYFYSYGSSKMMSSIRTFHTQPLTNPDETFSFVVYGDMGLSVDPGAHDTAKYIIEEAKKGKSLVFHGYIWEQWHELIEPYATLIPYMVGIGNHEQDHLSGGSKDPSGAPGEGWHPIWGNFGDDSGGECGVPMYYRFHMPDNGNALWWYSFDYGSVHFVMMSTEHDYRKGSRQYTWLEKDLKSVDRNKTPWLVLGGHRPMYSSQKVLSDYIVSLAMQHYLEELFHDYKVDLAFWGHYHSYERTCAVYKKVCQEKGSGTTHIVVGSAGYTLDTEGYYDVGWSRYHENDYGYGRVLVANKSALYYEWVRNKDNVVRDKVWLIKTSE
;
A
#
# COMPACT_ATOMS: atom_id res chain seq x y z
N MET A 1 17.33 37.70 -6.43
CA MET A 1 17.02 36.46 -7.18
C MET A 1 15.74 35.76 -6.70
N ALA A 2 15.45 35.67 -5.38
CA ALA A 2 14.19 35.10 -4.86
C ALA A 2 12.90 35.80 -5.33
N ILE A 3 12.93 37.13 -5.49
CA ILE A 3 11.77 37.94 -5.92
C ILE A 3 11.37 37.69 -7.38
N VAL A 4 12.34 37.33 -8.23
CA VAL A 4 12.11 37.11 -9.67
C VAL A 4 11.47 35.74 -9.93
N TRP A 5 11.81 34.72 -9.12
CA TRP A 5 11.18 33.41 -9.17
C TRP A 5 9.76 33.41 -8.62
N GLY A 6 9.52 34.15 -7.53
CA GLY A 6 8.17 34.43 -7.05
C GLY A 6 7.29 35.01 -8.15
N ALA A 7 7.82 35.92 -8.97
CA ALA A 7 7.08 36.50 -10.09
C ALA A 7 6.83 35.51 -11.24
N VAL A 8 7.80 34.67 -11.64
CA VAL A 8 7.62 33.71 -12.75
C VAL A 8 6.61 32.60 -12.38
N VAL A 9 6.67 32.10 -11.15
CA VAL A 9 5.68 31.14 -10.63
C VAL A 9 4.31 31.80 -10.49
N TYR A 10 4.25 33.05 -10.01
CA TYR A 10 3.01 33.83 -9.89
C TYR A 10 2.36 34.19 -11.24
N PHE A 11 3.16 34.45 -12.28
CA PHE A 11 2.64 34.69 -13.64
C PHE A 11 2.11 33.42 -14.32
N LEU A 12 2.69 32.24 -14.02
CA LEU A 12 2.12 30.95 -14.45
C LEU A 12 0.84 30.60 -13.68
N LEU A 13 0.73 31.02 -12.40
CA LEU A 13 -0.42 30.79 -11.52
C LEU A 13 -1.70 31.56 -11.94
N ILE A 14 -1.59 32.82 -12.42
CA ILE A 14 -2.77 33.62 -12.79
C ILE A 14 -3.37 33.17 -14.13
N ALA A 15 -2.60 32.55 -15.01
CA ALA A 15 -3.07 32.18 -16.33
C ALA A 15 -3.98 30.93 -16.35
N PHE A 16 -3.97 30.09 -15.31
CA PHE A 16 -4.63 28.77 -15.36
C PHE A 16 -5.23 28.32 -14.01
N LEU A 17 -6.08 29.15 -13.40
CA LEU A 17 -6.89 28.82 -12.21
C LEU A 17 -7.89 27.64 -12.40
N HIS A 18 -7.78 26.85 -13.47
CA HIS A 18 -8.63 25.68 -13.75
C HIS A 18 -7.84 24.50 -14.33
N ALA A 19 -6.53 24.39 -14.07
CA ALA A 19 -5.81 23.17 -14.44
C ALA A 19 -6.26 22.02 -13.54
N ASP A 20 -6.89 21.00 -14.14
CA ASP A 20 -7.31 19.75 -13.50
C ASP A 20 -6.16 19.15 -12.68
N ALA A 21 -6.22 19.31 -11.37
CA ALA A 21 -5.42 18.50 -10.47
C ALA A 21 -5.93 17.05 -10.58
N LYS A 22 -5.06 16.05 -10.40
CA LYS A 22 -5.42 14.62 -10.24
C LYS A 22 -6.26 14.40 -8.96
N THR A 23 -7.43 15.02 -8.85
CA THR A 23 -8.26 15.04 -7.63
C THR A 23 -9.31 13.94 -7.61
N SER A 24 -9.35 13.09 -8.64
CA SER A 24 -10.28 11.96 -8.71
C SER A 24 -9.50 10.68 -8.97
N HIS A 25 -9.11 10.03 -7.88
CA HIS A 25 -8.61 8.66 -7.90
C HIS A 25 -9.71 7.75 -7.35
N PRO A 26 -10.55 7.15 -8.22
CA PRO A 26 -11.62 6.27 -7.76
C PRO A 26 -11.06 5.08 -6.97
N VAL A 27 -11.60 4.84 -5.79
CA VAL A 27 -11.23 3.71 -4.94
C VAL A 27 -12.13 2.52 -5.25
N PRO A 28 -11.61 1.35 -5.64
CA PRO A 28 -12.44 0.18 -5.96
C PRO A 28 -13.34 -0.25 -4.80
N THR A 29 -14.57 -0.66 -5.12
CA THR A 29 -15.47 -1.28 -4.13
C THR A 29 -14.98 -2.68 -3.73
N TYR A 30 -15.48 -3.22 -2.61
CA TYR A 30 -15.06 -4.54 -2.12
C TYR A 30 -15.29 -5.67 -3.15
N PHE A 31 -16.40 -5.65 -3.89
CA PHE A 31 -16.69 -6.56 -5.00
C PHE A 31 -16.16 -6.08 -6.36
N LYS A 32 -15.28 -5.08 -6.38
CA LYS A 32 -14.61 -4.55 -7.58
C LYS A 32 -15.60 -4.17 -8.69
N ARG A 33 -16.68 -3.46 -8.32
CA ARG A 33 -17.74 -3.07 -9.27
C ARG A 33 -17.21 -2.11 -10.34
N ILE A 34 -17.74 -2.25 -11.55
CA ILE A 34 -17.43 -1.40 -12.71
C ILE A 34 -18.71 -0.78 -13.29
N HIS A 35 -18.60 0.44 -13.79
CA HIS A 35 -19.64 1.09 -14.58
C HIS A 35 -19.74 0.45 -15.97
N LYS A 36 -20.84 0.69 -16.70
CA LYS A 36 -21.07 0.12 -18.04
C LYS A 36 -20.03 0.54 -19.09
N ASN A 37 -19.38 1.68 -18.88
CA ASN A 37 -18.28 2.19 -19.72
C ASN A 37 -16.93 1.54 -19.37
N GLY A 38 -16.87 0.62 -18.39
CA GLY A 38 -15.66 -0.06 -17.94
C GLY A 38 -14.87 0.68 -16.85
N SER A 39 -15.28 1.88 -16.43
CA SER A 39 -14.59 2.60 -15.35
C SER A 39 -14.90 1.99 -13.98
N ILE A 40 -13.96 2.11 -13.05
CA ILE A 40 -14.11 1.65 -11.66
C ILE A 40 -15.24 2.44 -10.99
N VAL A 41 -16.09 1.74 -10.22
CA VAL A 41 -17.05 2.40 -9.30
C VAL A 41 -16.28 2.85 -8.07
N ASP A 42 -16.26 4.16 -7.83
CA ASP A 42 -15.61 4.74 -6.66
C ASP A 42 -16.44 4.52 -5.39
N VAL A 43 -15.87 3.84 -4.39
CA VAL A 43 -16.51 3.61 -3.09
C VAL A 43 -16.63 4.89 -2.26
N ASN A 44 -15.77 5.87 -2.50
CA ASN A 44 -15.76 7.14 -1.78
C ASN A 44 -16.85 8.10 -2.28
N ASP A 45 -17.38 7.89 -3.49
CA ASP A 45 -18.50 8.66 -4.01
C ASP A 45 -19.82 8.26 -3.32
N PRO A 46 -20.47 9.16 -2.54
CA PRO A 46 -21.73 8.88 -1.87
C PRO A 46 -22.91 8.59 -2.81
N GLN A 47 -22.78 8.83 -4.12
CA GLN A 47 -23.76 8.46 -5.13
C GLN A 47 -23.71 6.97 -5.47
N ASN A 48 -22.55 6.32 -5.28
CA ASN A 48 -22.35 4.89 -5.55
C ASN A 48 -22.77 3.97 -4.39
N ARG A 49 -23.10 4.55 -3.23
CA ARG A 49 -23.65 3.83 -2.07
C ARG A 49 -25.16 3.66 -2.18
N LEU A 50 -25.67 2.54 -1.65
CA LEU A 50 -27.10 2.28 -1.54
C LEU A 50 -27.77 3.34 -0.67
N ARG A 51 -28.86 3.92 -1.18
CA ARG A 51 -29.71 4.83 -0.44
C ARG A 51 -31.03 4.13 -0.13
N PHE A 52 -31.22 3.75 1.12
CA PHE A 52 -32.51 3.26 1.59
C PHE A 52 -33.46 4.46 1.71
N GLY A 53 -34.18 4.78 0.63
CA GLY A 53 -35.08 5.95 0.56
C GLY A 53 -36.34 5.85 1.44
N LYS A 54 -36.51 4.73 2.15
CA LYS A 54 -37.60 4.46 3.09
C LYS A 54 -37.06 3.64 4.26
N GLN A 55 -37.78 3.68 5.38
CA GLN A 55 -37.53 2.75 6.47
C GLN A 55 -37.66 1.31 5.98
N ILE A 56 -36.69 0.48 6.33
CA ILE A 56 -36.64 -0.91 5.89
C ILE A 56 -37.81 -1.69 6.47
N ARG A 57 -38.44 -2.50 5.62
CA ARG A 57 -39.52 -3.40 5.99
C ARG A 57 -39.02 -4.83 5.97
N GLU A 58 -39.23 -5.54 7.06
CA GLU A 58 -38.97 -6.98 7.15
C GLU A 58 -40.14 -7.76 6.54
N HIS A 59 -39.86 -8.61 5.56
CA HIS A 59 -40.83 -9.53 4.96
C HIS A 59 -40.21 -10.93 4.80
N LEU A 60 -39.74 -11.47 5.91
CA LEU A 60 -39.06 -12.77 6.03
C LEU A 60 -39.96 -13.99 5.75
N SER A 61 -41.28 -13.79 5.57
CA SER A 61 -42.26 -14.83 5.20
C SER A 61 -42.58 -14.88 3.70
N SER A 62 -41.73 -14.28 2.84
CA SER A 62 -41.93 -14.21 1.38
C SER A 62 -41.78 -15.56 0.65
N GLY A 63 -41.24 -16.59 1.29
CA GLY A 63 -40.81 -17.83 0.64
C GLY A 63 -39.44 -17.70 -0.05
N ALA A 64 -38.80 -16.53 0.02
CA ALA A 64 -37.46 -16.31 -0.47
C ALA A 64 -36.43 -17.07 0.37
N ASN A 65 -35.46 -17.69 -0.30
CA ASN A 65 -34.34 -18.37 0.33
C ASN A 65 -33.04 -17.80 -0.23
N LEU A 66 -32.05 -17.59 0.65
CA LEU A 66 -30.73 -17.09 0.32
C LEU A 66 -29.69 -17.98 1.01
N ILE A 67 -28.69 -18.43 0.25
CA ILE A 67 -27.66 -19.35 0.75
C ILE A 67 -26.30 -18.91 0.21
N VAL A 68 -25.29 -18.90 1.07
CA VAL A 68 -23.87 -18.78 0.68
C VAL A 68 -23.18 -20.13 0.79
N THR A 69 -22.50 -20.56 -0.27
CA THR A 69 -21.77 -21.83 -0.34
C THR A 69 -20.40 -21.71 -1.03
N PRO A 70 -19.33 -22.31 -0.47
CA PRO A 70 -19.22 -22.80 0.91
C PRO A 70 -19.37 -21.66 1.94
N SER A 71 -19.80 -21.98 3.15
CA SER A 71 -20.04 -20.99 4.22
C SER A 71 -18.99 -21.00 5.33
N TYR A 72 -18.05 -21.95 5.28
CA TYR A 72 -16.84 -21.96 6.10
C TYR A 72 -15.64 -22.01 5.17
N VAL A 73 -14.88 -20.91 5.12
CA VAL A 73 -13.90 -20.66 4.05
C VAL A 73 -12.57 -20.15 4.57
N ILE A 74 -11.54 -20.16 3.74
CA ILE A 74 -10.26 -19.48 4.02
C ILE A 74 -10.35 -18.00 3.60
N ASN A 75 -9.37 -17.19 4.00
CA ASN A 75 -9.25 -15.81 3.50
C ASN A 75 -9.11 -15.81 1.97
N GLY A 76 -9.70 -14.82 1.29
CA GLY A 76 -9.64 -14.69 -0.17
C GLY A 76 -10.40 -15.78 -0.95
N ALA A 77 -11.27 -16.56 -0.29
CA ALA A 77 -12.01 -17.62 -0.94
C ALA A 77 -13.11 -17.07 -1.86
N THR A 78 -13.36 -17.78 -2.95
CA THR A 78 -14.52 -17.55 -3.81
C THR A 78 -15.74 -18.28 -3.25
N VAL A 79 -16.86 -17.59 -3.09
CA VAL A 79 -18.14 -18.14 -2.62
C VAL A 79 -19.26 -17.89 -3.63
N ASN A 80 -20.21 -18.80 -3.68
CA ASN A 80 -21.43 -18.67 -4.47
C ASN A 80 -22.59 -18.23 -3.57
N VAL A 81 -23.19 -17.10 -3.90
CA VAL A 81 -24.38 -16.55 -3.24
C VAL A 81 -25.58 -16.88 -4.12
N SER A 82 -26.41 -17.81 -3.68
CA SER A 82 -27.56 -18.32 -4.44
C SER A 82 -28.87 -17.96 -3.77
N TRP A 83 -29.88 -17.60 -4.55
CA TRP A 83 -31.22 -17.29 -4.06
C TRP A 83 -32.30 -17.96 -4.90
N ASN A 84 -33.47 -18.20 -4.29
CA ASN A 84 -34.68 -18.66 -4.97
C ASN A 84 -35.94 -18.22 -4.21
N GLY A 85 -37.12 -18.53 -4.76
CA GLY A 85 -38.39 -18.21 -4.12
C GLY A 85 -38.78 -16.74 -4.24
N ILE A 86 -38.31 -16.04 -5.29
CA ILE A 86 -38.63 -14.65 -5.54
C ILE A 86 -39.79 -14.54 -6.54
N PRO A 87 -41.01 -14.22 -6.11
CA PRO A 87 -42.19 -14.30 -6.97
C PRO A 87 -42.29 -13.17 -7.99
N LYS A 88 -41.60 -12.05 -7.77
CA LYS A 88 -41.61 -10.88 -8.66
C LYS A 88 -40.20 -10.32 -8.81
N ALA A 89 -39.70 -10.38 -10.04
CA ALA A 89 -38.46 -9.74 -10.42
C ALA A 89 -38.64 -8.21 -10.48
N ASN A 90 -37.70 -7.47 -9.87
CA ASN A 90 -37.55 -6.03 -9.92
C ASN A 90 -36.08 -5.68 -10.16
N TYR A 91 -35.82 -4.75 -11.07
CA TYR A 91 -34.47 -4.36 -11.48
C TYR A 91 -33.68 -3.61 -10.40
N THR A 92 -34.34 -3.16 -9.32
CA THR A 92 -33.69 -2.48 -8.17
C THR A 92 -33.35 -3.41 -7.01
N ASP A 93 -33.62 -4.71 -7.17
CA ASP A 93 -33.27 -5.73 -6.19
C ASP A 93 -31.75 -5.89 -6.09
N PHE A 94 -31.25 -6.06 -4.86
CA PHE A 94 -29.83 -6.25 -4.61
C PHE A 94 -29.58 -7.17 -3.41
N ILE A 95 -28.40 -7.76 -3.41
CA ILE A 95 -27.88 -8.52 -2.26
C ILE A 95 -26.65 -7.77 -1.74
N ALA A 96 -26.63 -7.54 -0.44
CA ALA A 96 -25.56 -6.82 0.25
C ALA A 96 -24.87 -7.72 1.28
N LEU A 97 -23.56 -7.56 1.42
CA LEU A 97 -22.72 -8.25 2.40
C LEU A 97 -22.57 -7.41 3.66
N TYR A 98 -22.75 -8.04 4.82
CA TYR A 98 -22.62 -7.41 6.14
C TYR A 98 -21.55 -8.14 6.94
N CYS A 99 -20.59 -7.39 7.46
CA CYS A 99 -19.50 -7.85 8.31
C CYS A 99 -19.23 -6.77 9.37
N PRO A 100 -19.69 -6.92 10.63
CA PRO A 100 -20.32 -8.11 11.21
C PRO A 100 -21.75 -8.36 10.73
N LYS A 101 -22.21 -9.59 10.93
CA LYS A 101 -23.53 -10.05 10.47
C LYS A 101 -24.72 -9.29 11.08
N ASP A 102 -24.55 -8.63 12.21
CA ASP A 102 -25.60 -7.90 12.95
C ASP A 102 -25.59 -6.39 12.69
N GLU A 103 -24.82 -5.93 11.69
CA GLU A 103 -24.78 -4.53 11.31
C GLU A 103 -26.15 -3.96 10.93
N ILE A 104 -26.31 -2.65 11.18
CA ILE A 104 -27.49 -1.93 10.68
C ILE A 104 -27.45 -1.89 9.16
N SER A 105 -28.61 -1.82 8.52
CA SER A 105 -28.69 -2.04 7.07
C SER A 105 -27.93 -1.02 6.21
N SER A 106 -27.65 0.18 6.72
CA SER A 106 -26.83 1.19 6.03
C SER A 106 -25.33 0.92 6.07
N GLU A 107 -24.86 0.06 6.98
CA GLU A 107 -23.44 -0.27 7.20
C GLU A 107 -23.08 -1.61 6.51
N TYR A 108 -23.55 -1.79 5.29
CA TYR A 108 -23.10 -2.90 4.44
C TYR A 108 -21.68 -2.66 3.93
N LEU A 109 -20.94 -3.74 3.67
CA LEU A 109 -19.57 -3.69 3.15
C LEU A 109 -19.55 -3.41 1.64
N ASP A 110 -20.29 -4.19 0.86
CA ASP A 110 -20.61 -3.91 -0.55
C ASP A 110 -21.85 -4.71 -0.98
N TYR A 111 -22.30 -4.48 -2.21
CA TYR A 111 -23.51 -5.09 -2.76
C TYR A 111 -23.36 -5.42 -4.24
N PHE A 112 -24.25 -6.26 -4.75
CA PHE A 112 -24.43 -6.46 -6.19
C PHE A 112 -25.92 -6.53 -6.52
N TYR A 113 -26.26 -6.11 -7.74
CA TYR A 113 -27.63 -6.23 -8.25
C TYR A 113 -27.87 -7.67 -8.70
N VAL A 114 -29.01 -8.24 -8.30
CA VAL A 114 -29.38 -9.62 -8.66
C VAL A 114 -29.60 -9.79 -10.17
N THR A 115 -29.86 -8.69 -10.89
CA THR A 115 -29.99 -8.64 -12.35
C THR A 115 -28.71 -9.02 -13.09
N GLN A 116 -27.57 -9.10 -12.40
CA GLN A 116 -26.33 -9.65 -12.97
C GLN A 116 -26.43 -11.17 -13.21
N SER A 117 -27.39 -11.85 -12.57
CA SER A 117 -27.70 -13.25 -12.85
C SER A 117 -28.73 -13.36 -13.99
N SER A 118 -28.41 -14.13 -15.03
CA SER A 118 -29.28 -14.30 -16.20
C SER A 118 -30.60 -15.02 -15.87
N THR A 119 -30.66 -15.77 -14.78
CA THR A 119 -31.82 -16.54 -14.34
C THR A 119 -32.77 -15.76 -13.43
N TYR A 120 -32.40 -14.55 -13.02
CA TYR A 120 -33.16 -13.75 -12.06
C TYR A 120 -34.64 -13.57 -12.42
N ALA A 121 -34.95 -13.37 -13.71
CA ALA A 121 -36.32 -13.23 -14.19
C ALA A 121 -37.22 -14.45 -13.89
N SER A 122 -36.62 -15.60 -13.60
CA SER A 122 -37.30 -16.85 -13.21
C SER A 122 -37.47 -17.01 -11.69
N GLY A 123 -37.13 -16.00 -10.90
CA GLY A 123 -37.30 -16.00 -9.44
C GLY A 123 -36.21 -16.73 -8.66
N TYR A 124 -35.09 -17.05 -9.31
CA TYR A 124 -33.89 -17.64 -8.69
C TYR A 124 -32.62 -17.15 -9.39
N GLY A 125 -31.47 -17.34 -8.76
CA GLY A 125 -30.19 -17.00 -9.37
C GLY A 125 -29.02 -17.28 -8.45
N TRP A 126 -27.83 -17.00 -8.97
CA TRP A 126 -26.61 -17.03 -8.19
C TRP A 126 -25.62 -15.99 -8.71
N TYR A 127 -24.71 -15.58 -7.83
CA TYR A 127 -23.61 -14.70 -8.14
C TYR A 127 -22.38 -15.11 -7.32
N THR A 128 -21.21 -15.03 -7.95
CA THR A 128 -19.95 -15.46 -7.34
C THR A 128 -19.15 -14.24 -6.91
N VAL A 129 -18.66 -14.25 -5.68
CA VAL A 129 -17.86 -13.17 -5.11
C VAL A 129 -16.64 -13.72 -4.37
N VAL A 130 -15.57 -12.93 -4.31
CA VAL A 130 -14.42 -13.20 -3.45
C VAL A 130 -14.66 -12.55 -2.10
N VAL A 131 -14.42 -13.28 -1.01
CA VAL A 131 -14.62 -12.81 0.36
C VAL A 131 -13.34 -12.91 1.17
N TYR A 132 -13.13 -11.93 2.04
CA TYR A 132 -11.96 -11.77 2.89
C TYR A 132 -12.37 -11.79 4.36
N ASN A 133 -11.51 -12.36 5.21
CA ASN A 133 -11.72 -12.49 6.63
C ASN A 133 -11.62 -11.12 7.31
N MET A 134 -12.78 -10.49 7.53
CA MET A 134 -12.91 -9.22 8.24
C MET A 134 -12.83 -9.37 9.77
N ARG A 135 -12.26 -10.46 10.28
CA ARG A 135 -12.16 -10.81 11.71
C ARG A 135 -13.52 -10.88 12.41
N THR A 136 -14.56 -11.23 11.68
CA THR A 136 -15.92 -11.36 12.21
C THR A 136 -16.74 -12.36 11.38
N THR A 137 -17.92 -12.73 11.87
CA THR A 137 -18.89 -13.51 11.10
C THR A 137 -19.66 -12.56 10.19
N CYS A 138 -19.84 -12.97 8.94
CA CYS A 138 -20.56 -12.19 7.94
C CYS A 138 -21.85 -12.89 7.50
N GLU A 139 -22.75 -12.14 6.87
CA GLU A 139 -23.93 -12.68 6.20
C GLU A 139 -24.28 -11.85 4.96
N PHE A 140 -25.05 -12.44 4.06
CA PHE A 140 -25.68 -11.73 2.95
C PHE A 140 -27.15 -11.47 3.27
N ARG A 141 -27.65 -10.30 2.88
CA ARG A 141 -29.06 -9.93 3.00
C ARG A 141 -29.61 -9.52 1.65
N TYR A 142 -30.80 -10.00 1.33
CA TYR A 142 -31.49 -9.70 0.08
C TYR A 142 -32.60 -8.67 0.32
N TYR A 143 -32.50 -7.54 -0.38
CA TYR A 143 -33.51 -6.50 -0.43
C TYR A 143 -34.25 -6.44 -1.77
N GLN A 144 -35.58 -6.43 -1.71
CA GLN A 144 -36.46 -6.12 -2.83
C GLN A 144 -36.89 -4.65 -2.84
N GLU A 145 -37.11 -4.11 -4.04
CA GLU A 145 -37.53 -2.71 -4.26
C GLU A 145 -36.62 -1.68 -3.56
N SER A 146 -35.41 -2.08 -3.19
CA SER A 146 -34.42 -1.32 -2.42
C SER A 146 -34.74 -1.03 -0.93
N TYR A 147 -35.84 -1.53 -0.36
CA TYR A 147 -36.16 -1.29 1.07
C TYR A 147 -36.89 -2.44 1.78
N ILE A 148 -37.17 -3.57 1.10
CA ILE A 148 -37.87 -4.72 1.69
C ILE A 148 -36.86 -5.85 1.91
N HIS A 149 -36.48 -6.13 3.14
CA HIS A 149 -35.61 -7.25 3.47
C HIS A 149 -36.40 -8.56 3.42
N VAL A 150 -36.04 -9.47 2.49
CA VAL A 150 -36.83 -10.68 2.20
C VAL A 150 -36.14 -11.98 2.60
N ALA A 151 -34.82 -12.01 2.70
CA ALA A 151 -34.06 -13.19 3.08
C ALA A 151 -32.66 -12.82 3.61
N THR A 152 -32.18 -13.60 4.57
CA THR A 152 -30.82 -13.58 5.11
C THR A 152 -30.16 -14.92 4.84
N SER A 153 -28.87 -14.92 4.48
CA SER A 153 -28.14 -16.16 4.24
C SER A 153 -27.83 -16.90 5.54
N ASN A 154 -27.41 -18.16 5.41
CA ASN A 154 -26.60 -18.80 6.46
C ASN A 154 -25.31 -18.00 6.73
N GLU A 155 -24.74 -18.17 7.92
CA GLU A 155 -23.52 -17.46 8.33
C GLU A 155 -22.31 -17.84 7.47
N LEU A 156 -21.58 -16.82 7.01
CA LEU A 156 -20.26 -16.95 6.40
C LEU A 156 -19.18 -16.78 7.47
N LYS A 157 -18.39 -17.84 7.67
CA LYS A 157 -17.31 -17.91 8.66
C LYS A 157 -15.97 -18.19 8.00
N PHE A 158 -14.92 -17.68 8.61
CA PHE A 158 -13.56 -17.89 8.14
C PHE A 158 -12.79 -18.86 9.03
N LYS A 159 -11.90 -19.65 8.42
CA LYS A 159 -10.95 -20.51 9.13
C LYS A 159 -10.08 -19.64 10.03
N GLY A 160 -10.04 -20.00 11.31
CA GLY A 160 -9.35 -19.22 12.34
C GLY A 160 -10.16 -18.06 12.93
N GLY A 161 -11.19 -17.57 12.23
CA GLY A 161 -12.03 -16.48 12.69
C GLY A 161 -11.21 -15.27 13.13
N ILE A 162 -11.48 -14.80 14.36
CA ILE A 162 -10.78 -13.66 14.97
C ILE A 162 -9.32 -13.96 15.31
N TYR A 163 -8.92 -15.23 15.43
CA TYR A 163 -7.55 -15.61 15.79
C TYR A 163 -6.64 -15.78 14.57
N ALA A 164 -7.19 -15.74 13.35
CA ALA A 164 -6.40 -15.96 12.15
C ALA A 164 -5.31 -14.88 12.03
N PRO A 165 -4.02 -15.25 11.91
CA PRO A 165 -2.99 -14.29 11.57
C PRO A 165 -3.08 -13.99 10.07
N LEU A 166 -3.53 -12.80 9.74
CA LEU A 166 -3.74 -12.31 8.38
C LEU A 166 -2.71 -11.24 8.05
N GLN A 167 -2.53 -10.93 6.76
CA GLN A 167 -1.78 -9.76 6.34
C GLN A 167 -0.31 -9.78 6.80
N GLY A 168 0.24 -10.98 6.89
CA GLY A 168 1.62 -11.19 7.32
C GLY A 168 2.59 -10.44 6.41
N HIS A 169 3.58 -9.80 7.00
CA HIS A 169 4.68 -9.20 6.27
C HIS A 169 5.91 -9.04 7.17
N ILE A 170 7.09 -8.95 6.56
CA ILE A 170 8.36 -8.76 7.27
C ILE A 170 9.05 -7.48 6.80
N ALA A 171 9.83 -6.85 7.68
CA ALA A 171 10.55 -5.62 7.37
C ALA A 171 11.94 -5.60 8.03
N LEU A 172 12.88 -4.93 7.36
CA LEU A 172 14.21 -4.66 7.90
C LEU A 172 14.15 -3.57 8.97
N THR A 173 15.07 -3.64 9.94
CA THR A 173 15.20 -2.61 11.00
C THR A 173 16.40 -1.69 10.78
N GLY A 174 17.26 -2.00 9.81
CA GLY A 174 18.58 -1.39 9.64
C GLY A 174 19.69 -2.14 10.39
N ASP A 175 19.35 -3.06 11.29
CA ASP A 175 20.30 -3.99 11.92
C ASP A 175 20.24 -5.36 11.21
N PRO A 176 21.34 -5.84 10.59
CA PRO A 176 21.35 -7.11 9.86
C PRO A 176 21.16 -8.36 10.74
N THR A 177 21.18 -8.19 12.08
CA THR A 177 20.89 -9.25 13.06
C THR A 177 19.43 -9.25 13.51
N GLN A 178 18.58 -8.43 12.90
CA GLN A 178 17.18 -8.26 13.29
C GLN A 178 16.23 -8.39 12.10
N MET A 179 14.98 -8.75 12.41
CA MET A 179 13.88 -8.78 11.44
C MET A 179 12.57 -8.48 12.19
N ARG A 180 11.71 -7.63 11.63
CA ARG A 180 10.34 -7.47 12.13
C ARG A 180 9.40 -8.41 11.41
N VAL A 181 8.48 -9.00 12.16
CA VAL A 181 7.36 -9.78 11.63
C VAL A 181 6.08 -9.14 12.13
N MET A 182 5.22 -8.74 11.20
CA MET A 182 3.99 -8.02 11.48
C MET A 182 2.81 -8.72 10.82
N TRP A 183 1.65 -8.68 11.47
CA TRP A 183 0.41 -9.26 10.97
C TRP A 183 -0.80 -8.65 11.69
N VAL A 184 -2.00 -9.01 11.25
CA VAL A 184 -3.27 -8.55 11.84
C VAL A 184 -4.07 -9.74 12.35
N SER A 185 -4.73 -9.58 13.49
CA SER A 185 -5.79 -10.48 13.97
C SER A 185 -6.94 -9.69 14.61
N GLY A 186 -7.98 -10.39 15.08
CA GLY A 186 -9.12 -9.81 15.78
C GLY A 186 -8.98 -9.76 17.30
N THR A 187 -7.82 -10.12 17.86
CA THR A 187 -7.58 -10.22 19.30
C THR A 187 -6.29 -9.52 19.71
N ASP A 188 -6.22 -9.05 20.95
CA ASP A 188 -5.01 -8.46 21.52
C ASP A 188 -4.48 -9.23 22.73
N ASN A 189 -3.30 -8.82 23.18
CA ASN A 189 -2.69 -9.23 24.43
C ASN A 189 -3.15 -8.37 25.63
N ILE A 190 -4.10 -7.45 25.44
CA ILE A 190 -4.48 -6.51 26.49
C ILE A 190 -5.59 -7.11 27.34
N ALA A 191 -5.19 -7.64 28.49
CA ALA A 191 -6.03 -7.66 29.67
C ALA A 191 -6.42 -6.21 30.04
N VAL A 192 -7.44 -5.65 29.37
CA VAL A 192 -7.92 -4.31 29.74
C VAL A 192 -8.51 -4.40 31.14
N GLU A 193 -8.06 -3.49 32.00
CA GLU A 193 -8.40 -3.25 33.42
C GLU A 193 -9.90 -3.08 33.76
N PHE A 194 -10.81 -3.67 32.99
CA PHE A 194 -12.25 -3.70 33.22
C PHE A 194 -12.80 -5.13 33.41
N ARG A 195 -12.00 -6.04 33.98
CA ARG A 195 -12.42 -7.42 34.31
C ARG A 195 -12.23 -7.78 35.78
N VAL A 196 -12.42 -6.83 36.69
CA VAL A 196 -12.25 -6.99 38.15
C VAL A 196 -13.28 -7.95 38.81
N PHE A 197 -14.14 -8.68 38.08
CA PHE A 197 -15.05 -9.63 38.73
C PHE A 197 -15.17 -11.04 38.13
N ILE A 198 -14.49 -11.37 37.02
CA ILE A 198 -14.50 -12.75 36.44
C ILE A 198 -13.06 -13.23 36.09
N ALA A 199 -12.02 -12.54 36.56
CA ALA A 199 -10.63 -12.80 36.21
C ALA A 199 -9.96 -13.94 37.01
N LEU A 200 -10.67 -15.03 37.32
CA LEU A 200 -10.06 -16.17 38.04
C LEU A 200 -10.03 -17.50 37.29
N PHE A 201 -10.64 -17.67 36.11
CA PHE A 201 -10.68 -19.03 35.53
C PHE A 201 -10.45 -19.27 34.02
N PHE A 202 -10.45 -18.32 33.07
CA PHE A 202 -10.50 -18.74 31.64
C PHE A 202 -9.84 -17.90 30.52
N PHE A 203 -8.89 -16.99 30.77
CA PHE A 203 -8.22 -16.29 29.66
C PHE A 203 -6.72 -16.61 29.62
N SER A 204 -6.30 -17.42 28.63
CA SER A 204 -4.90 -17.44 28.22
C SER A 204 -4.67 -16.19 27.38
N ASP A 205 -3.65 -15.42 27.72
CA ASP A 205 -3.26 -14.21 27.00
C ASP A 205 -3.00 -14.55 25.52
N ASP A 206 -3.59 -13.78 24.59
CA ASP A 206 -3.39 -13.97 23.15
C ASP A 206 -2.13 -13.24 22.68
N ILE A 207 -1.01 -13.58 23.33
CA ILE A 207 0.28 -12.92 23.12
C ILE A 207 0.74 -13.17 21.68
N PRO A 208 1.03 -12.10 20.91
CA PRO A 208 1.59 -12.25 19.58
C PRO A 208 2.98 -12.88 19.67
N VAL A 209 3.17 -13.99 18.96
CA VAL A 209 4.37 -14.82 19.02
C VAL A 209 4.86 -15.17 17.63
N VAL A 210 6.19 -15.22 17.48
CA VAL A 210 6.87 -15.83 16.34
C VAL A 210 7.74 -16.97 16.84
N HIS A 211 7.54 -18.14 16.26
CA HIS A 211 8.49 -19.26 16.36
C HIS A 211 9.42 -19.20 15.16
N TYR A 212 10.73 -19.33 15.37
CA TYR A 212 11.71 -19.24 14.29
C TYR A 212 12.97 -20.09 14.53
N GLY A 213 13.74 -20.36 13.47
CA GLY A 213 15.03 -21.03 13.58
C GLY A 213 15.63 -21.43 12.23
N LYS A 214 16.89 -21.90 12.24
CA LYS A 214 17.61 -22.35 11.03
C LYS A 214 17.15 -23.71 10.48
N ASN A 215 16.12 -24.31 11.10
CA ASN A 215 15.49 -25.55 10.66
C ASN A 215 13.99 -25.48 10.94
N SER A 216 13.22 -26.40 10.37
CA SER A 216 11.76 -26.43 10.43
C SER A 216 11.18 -26.68 11.83
N LEU A 217 11.99 -27.07 12.82
CA LEU A 217 11.53 -27.22 14.22
C LEU A 217 11.40 -25.87 14.94
N MET A 218 12.02 -24.80 14.42
CA MET A 218 11.87 -23.43 14.93
C MET A 218 12.09 -23.31 16.44
N GLY A 219 13.26 -23.71 16.92
CA GLY A 219 13.59 -23.82 18.35
C GLY A 219 13.66 -22.48 19.12
N PHE A 220 13.55 -21.34 18.45
CA PHE A 220 13.50 -20.02 19.08
C PHE A 220 12.08 -19.45 19.07
N LYS A 221 11.81 -18.57 20.03
CA LYS A 221 10.53 -17.88 20.20
C LYS A 221 10.79 -16.40 20.49
N ALA A 222 10.02 -15.52 19.87
CA ALA A 222 9.95 -14.10 20.21
C ALA A 222 8.49 -13.71 20.44
N GLU A 223 8.25 -12.83 21.40
CA GLU A 223 6.94 -12.25 21.68
C GLU A 223 6.97 -10.76 21.34
N GLY A 224 5.81 -10.19 21.04
CA GLY A 224 5.71 -8.79 20.63
C GLY A 224 4.56 -8.05 21.28
N SER A 225 4.17 -6.97 20.63
CA SER A 225 3.09 -6.10 21.09
C SER A 225 1.98 -6.00 20.07
N SER A 226 0.79 -5.60 20.52
CA SER A 226 -0.36 -5.36 19.67
C SER A 226 -0.77 -3.89 19.78
N LYS A 227 -1.19 -3.29 18.66
CA LYS A 227 -1.72 -1.94 18.57
C LYS A 227 -2.98 -1.94 17.71
N THR A 228 -3.79 -0.89 17.83
CA THR A 228 -4.96 -0.70 16.96
C THR A 228 -5.21 0.79 16.76
N TYR A 229 -5.97 1.14 15.72
CA TYR A 229 -6.47 2.47 15.49
C TYR A 229 -8.00 2.47 15.39
N LYS A 230 -8.61 3.57 15.83
CA LYS A 230 -10.07 3.73 15.89
C LYS A 230 -10.52 4.79 14.90
N LYS A 231 -11.80 4.79 14.57
CA LYS A 231 -12.46 5.84 13.77
C LYS A 231 -12.11 7.25 14.27
N SER A 232 -11.99 7.45 15.59
CA SER A 232 -11.63 8.72 16.20
C SER A 232 -10.21 9.22 15.89
N HIS A 233 -9.28 8.32 15.53
CA HIS A 233 -7.91 8.67 15.15
C HIS A 233 -7.83 9.24 13.72
N MET A 234 -8.81 8.97 12.85
CA MET A 234 -8.81 9.49 11.48
C MET A 234 -9.01 11.00 11.45
N CYS A 235 -8.38 11.69 10.50
CA CYS A 235 -8.40 13.14 10.38
C CYS A 235 -9.70 13.67 9.77
N GLY A 236 -10.27 12.97 8.78
CA GLY A 236 -11.45 13.45 8.03
C GLY A 236 -12.31 12.33 7.44
N PRO A 237 -13.51 12.65 6.92
CA PRO A 237 -14.31 11.71 6.15
C PRO A 237 -13.67 11.42 4.77
N PRO A 238 -13.97 10.27 4.14
CA PRO A 238 -14.83 9.20 4.63
C PRO A 238 -14.20 8.34 5.74
N ALA A 239 -12.88 8.38 5.95
CA ALA A 239 -12.18 7.53 6.91
C ALA A 239 -12.69 7.70 8.35
N SER A 240 -13.11 8.89 8.76
CA SER A 240 -13.69 9.16 10.08
C SER A 240 -15.19 8.85 10.20
N THR A 241 -15.83 8.34 9.14
CA THR A 241 -17.28 8.08 9.05
C THR A 241 -17.57 6.67 8.49
N ASN A 242 -18.46 6.52 7.51
CA ASN A 242 -18.89 5.21 6.99
C ASN A 242 -17.85 4.55 6.06
N GLY A 243 -16.70 5.19 5.85
CA GLY A 243 -15.52 4.58 5.22
C GLY A 243 -14.61 3.85 6.21
N PHE A 244 -14.81 4.03 7.52
CA PHE A 244 -14.00 3.34 8.52
C PHE A 244 -14.32 1.84 8.57
N THR A 245 -13.29 1.02 8.52
CA THR A 245 -13.38 -0.42 8.84
C THR A 245 -12.47 -0.70 10.03
N ASP A 246 -12.99 -1.42 11.03
CA ASP A 246 -12.19 -1.81 12.20
C ASP A 246 -11.00 -2.68 11.76
N PRO A 247 -9.75 -2.26 12.04
CA PRO A 247 -8.57 -2.99 11.60
C PRO A 247 -8.28 -4.25 12.41
N GLY A 248 -9.01 -4.50 13.51
CA GLY A 248 -8.59 -5.44 14.53
C GLY A 248 -7.34 -4.93 15.24
N TYR A 249 -6.38 -5.83 15.43
CA TYR A 249 -5.13 -5.55 16.12
C TYR A 249 -3.96 -5.88 15.22
N ILE A 250 -3.04 -4.93 15.11
CA ILE A 250 -1.79 -5.06 14.39
C ILE A 250 -0.73 -5.51 15.40
N HIS A 251 -0.06 -6.60 15.08
CA HIS A 251 0.97 -7.19 15.89
C HIS A 251 2.34 -6.91 15.29
N ASP A 252 3.33 -6.63 16.14
CA ASP A 252 4.71 -6.39 15.76
C ASP A 252 5.64 -7.16 16.71
N VAL A 253 6.39 -8.10 16.14
CA VAL A 253 7.39 -8.91 16.84
C VAL A 253 8.76 -8.66 16.23
N LEU A 254 9.70 -8.24 17.07
CA LEU A 254 11.11 -8.09 16.72
C LEU A 254 11.86 -9.39 16.97
N LEU A 255 12.47 -9.95 15.93
CA LEU A 255 13.44 -11.04 16.02
C LEU A 255 14.83 -10.42 16.18
N THR A 256 15.62 -10.89 17.13
CA THR A 256 16.99 -10.44 17.41
C THR A 256 17.98 -11.59 17.29
N ASP A 257 19.28 -11.27 17.38
CA ASP A 257 20.38 -12.24 17.43
C ASP A 257 20.40 -13.19 16.21
N LEU A 258 19.87 -12.71 15.08
CA LEU A 258 19.89 -13.45 13.83
C LEU A 258 21.29 -13.39 13.23
N SER A 259 21.70 -14.49 12.61
CA SER A 259 22.91 -14.48 11.78
C SER A 259 22.61 -13.73 10.48
N PRO A 260 23.42 -12.73 10.08
CA PRO A 260 23.32 -12.11 8.76
C PRO A 260 23.47 -13.15 7.64
N SER A 261 22.96 -12.83 6.45
CA SER A 261 23.02 -13.71 5.25
C SER A 261 22.62 -15.17 5.51
N SER A 262 21.55 -15.38 6.29
CA SER A 262 21.14 -16.69 6.75
C SER A 262 19.66 -16.94 6.50
N HIS A 263 19.34 -18.18 6.18
CA HIS A 263 17.98 -18.65 5.99
C HIS A 263 17.34 -19.06 7.32
N TYR A 264 16.11 -18.63 7.53
CA TYR A 264 15.32 -18.95 8.72
C TYR A 264 13.93 -19.45 8.31
N PHE A 265 13.47 -20.49 8.99
CA PHE A 265 12.07 -20.90 9.04
C PHE A 265 11.38 -20.10 10.14
N TYR A 266 10.12 -19.73 9.91
CA TYR A 266 9.32 -19.05 10.91
C TYR A 266 7.82 -19.30 10.75
N SER A 267 7.07 -19.10 11.82
CA SER A 267 5.60 -19.11 11.87
C SER A 267 5.16 -18.07 12.90
N TYR A 268 4.13 -17.29 12.59
CA TYR A 268 3.65 -16.16 13.39
C TYR A 268 2.17 -16.32 13.75
N GLY A 269 1.75 -15.75 14.87
CA GLY A 269 0.37 -15.83 15.34
C GLY A 269 0.31 -15.79 16.86
N SER A 270 -0.46 -16.69 17.45
CA SER A 270 -0.67 -16.76 18.89
C SER A 270 -0.83 -18.20 19.38
N SER A 271 -1.01 -18.37 20.69
CA SER A 271 -1.35 -19.67 21.29
C SER A 271 -2.66 -20.27 20.76
N LYS A 272 -3.53 -19.46 20.15
CA LYS A 272 -4.81 -19.88 19.58
C LYS A 272 -4.68 -20.33 18.12
N MET A 273 -3.85 -19.65 17.34
CA MET A 273 -3.61 -20.00 15.95
C MET A 273 -2.27 -19.47 15.44
N MET A 274 -1.55 -20.33 14.74
CA MET A 274 -0.29 -20.01 14.07
C MET A 274 -0.48 -20.02 12.55
N SER A 275 0.32 -19.22 11.85
CA SER A 275 0.44 -19.25 10.40
C SER A 275 1.04 -20.58 9.92
N SER A 276 0.93 -20.87 8.63
CA SER A 276 1.78 -21.88 8.01
C SER A 276 3.27 -21.53 8.21
N ILE A 277 4.14 -22.54 8.20
CA ILE A 277 5.59 -22.32 8.22
C ILE A 277 5.99 -21.61 6.93
N ARG A 278 6.78 -20.56 7.08
CA ARG A 278 7.35 -19.75 6.01
C ARG A 278 8.86 -19.66 6.19
N THR A 279 9.52 -18.99 5.25
CA THR A 279 10.96 -18.78 5.32
C THR A 279 11.33 -17.37 4.88
N PHE A 280 12.37 -16.81 5.48
CA PHE A 280 12.98 -15.56 5.04
C PHE A 280 14.51 -15.68 5.04
N HIS A 281 15.16 -14.72 4.39
CA HIS A 281 16.61 -14.56 4.40
C HIS A 281 16.96 -13.24 5.10
N THR A 282 17.91 -13.29 6.04
CA THR A 282 18.37 -12.09 6.74
C THR A 282 19.21 -11.21 5.82
N GLN A 283 19.24 -9.93 6.17
CA GLN A 283 20.05 -8.93 5.48
C GLN A 283 21.54 -9.32 5.52
N PRO A 284 22.29 -9.09 4.42
CA PRO A 284 23.74 -9.24 4.43
C PRO A 284 24.41 -8.09 5.18
N LEU A 285 25.60 -8.37 5.71
CA LEU A 285 26.44 -7.31 6.26
C LEU A 285 26.83 -6.33 5.17
N THR A 286 27.13 -5.10 5.58
CA THR A 286 27.64 -4.09 4.67
C THR A 286 28.96 -4.56 4.03
N ASN A 287 28.96 -4.67 2.71
CA ASN A 287 30.07 -5.14 1.91
C ASN A 287 30.00 -4.47 0.53
N PRO A 288 31.00 -3.68 0.12
CA PRO A 288 30.95 -2.92 -1.14
C PRO A 288 30.83 -3.82 -2.37
N ASP A 289 31.31 -5.06 -2.30
CA ASP A 289 31.26 -6.02 -3.40
C ASP A 289 30.10 -7.02 -3.26
N GLU A 290 29.15 -6.79 -2.34
CA GLU A 290 27.96 -7.63 -2.17
C GLU A 290 27.07 -7.59 -3.41
N THR A 291 26.79 -8.77 -3.96
CA THR A 291 25.85 -8.97 -5.07
C THR A 291 24.48 -9.35 -4.53
N PHE A 292 23.46 -8.58 -4.88
CA PHE A 292 22.07 -8.92 -4.56
C PHE A 292 21.11 -8.28 -5.55
N SER A 293 19.83 -8.62 -5.46
CA SER A 293 18.82 -8.02 -6.34
C SER A 293 17.51 -7.75 -5.62
N PHE A 294 16.80 -6.71 -6.02
CA PHE A 294 15.54 -6.30 -5.40
C PHE A 294 14.52 -5.87 -6.45
N VAL A 295 13.28 -5.68 -6.00
CA VAL A 295 12.15 -5.23 -6.81
C VAL A 295 11.66 -3.88 -6.29
N VAL A 296 11.21 -3.02 -7.20
CA VAL A 296 10.73 -1.67 -6.88
C VAL A 296 9.50 -1.33 -7.72
N TYR A 297 8.49 -0.71 -7.10
CA TYR A 297 7.33 -0.16 -7.77
C TYR A 297 6.61 0.89 -6.92
N GLY A 298 5.71 1.65 -7.55
CA GLY A 298 4.74 2.54 -6.90
C GLY A 298 3.33 2.25 -7.41
N ASP A 299 2.32 2.67 -6.63
CA ASP A 299 0.95 2.84 -7.11
C ASP A 299 0.31 1.55 -7.67
N MET A 300 0.53 0.42 -6.99
CA MET A 300 -0.06 -0.87 -7.39
C MET A 300 -1.58 -0.87 -7.26
N GLY A 301 -2.11 -0.40 -6.13
CA GLY A 301 -3.55 -0.47 -5.85
C GLY A 301 -4.10 -1.91 -5.93
N LEU A 302 -5.33 -2.06 -6.42
CA LEU A 302 -6.09 -3.32 -6.44
C LEU A 302 -6.66 -3.71 -7.81
N SER A 303 -6.24 -3.05 -8.89
CA SER A 303 -6.76 -3.30 -10.22
C SER A 303 -6.56 -4.76 -10.65
N VAL A 304 -7.51 -5.25 -11.45
CA VAL A 304 -7.42 -6.57 -12.08
C VAL A 304 -6.43 -6.55 -13.25
N ASP A 305 -6.17 -7.71 -13.82
CA ASP A 305 -5.21 -7.89 -14.92
C ASP A 305 -5.44 -6.87 -16.07
N PRO A 306 -4.37 -6.28 -16.63
CA PRO A 306 -2.94 -6.55 -16.36
C PRO A 306 -2.29 -5.68 -15.26
N GLY A 307 -3.08 -5.10 -14.36
CA GLY A 307 -2.61 -4.18 -13.32
C GLY A 307 -2.05 -4.88 -12.07
N ALA A 308 -2.64 -4.61 -10.91
CA ALA A 308 -2.10 -4.99 -9.60
C ALA A 308 -1.90 -6.50 -9.44
N HIS A 309 -2.82 -7.31 -9.96
CA HIS A 309 -2.79 -8.77 -9.81
C HIS A 309 -1.65 -9.41 -10.59
N ASP A 310 -1.38 -8.94 -11.81
CA ASP A 310 -0.23 -9.38 -12.60
C ASP A 310 1.08 -8.90 -11.98
N THR A 311 1.15 -7.66 -11.49
CA THR A 311 2.34 -7.19 -10.74
C THR A 311 2.61 -8.09 -9.53
N ALA A 312 1.61 -8.33 -8.68
CA ALA A 312 1.75 -9.20 -7.50
C ALA A 312 2.20 -10.61 -7.90
N LYS A 313 1.60 -11.19 -8.93
CA LYS A 313 1.99 -12.50 -9.48
C LYS A 313 3.45 -12.52 -9.91
N TYR A 314 3.91 -11.54 -10.68
CA TYR A 314 5.30 -11.47 -11.12
C TYR A 314 6.27 -11.25 -9.96
N ILE A 315 5.91 -10.43 -8.97
CA ILE A 315 6.75 -10.24 -7.77
C ILE A 315 6.87 -11.54 -6.97
N ILE A 316 5.81 -12.35 -6.86
CA ILE A 316 5.88 -13.68 -6.24
C ILE A 316 6.90 -14.57 -6.96
N GLU A 317 6.90 -14.56 -8.29
CA GLU A 317 7.88 -15.31 -9.09
C GLU A 317 9.31 -14.80 -8.85
N GLU A 318 9.49 -13.49 -8.77
CA GLU A 318 10.78 -12.85 -8.51
C GLU A 318 11.27 -13.13 -7.07
N ALA A 319 10.42 -13.04 -6.06
CA ALA A 319 10.74 -13.41 -4.68
C ALA A 319 11.23 -14.86 -4.59
N LYS A 320 10.57 -15.79 -5.27
CA LYS A 320 10.99 -17.20 -5.37
C LYS A 320 12.31 -17.41 -6.10
N LYS A 321 12.72 -16.48 -6.97
CA LYS A 321 14.02 -16.45 -7.66
C LYS A 321 15.13 -15.79 -6.83
N GLY A 322 14.85 -15.42 -5.57
CA GLY A 322 15.85 -14.89 -4.64
C GLY A 322 16.02 -13.37 -4.67
N LYS A 323 14.98 -12.60 -5.06
CA LYS A 323 14.97 -11.15 -4.78
C LYS A 323 14.94 -10.89 -3.28
N SER A 324 15.51 -9.76 -2.87
CA SER A 324 15.85 -9.48 -1.49
C SER A 324 14.86 -8.58 -0.75
N LEU A 325 14.07 -7.73 -1.44
CA LEU A 325 13.09 -6.81 -0.84
C LEU A 325 12.14 -6.17 -1.89
N VAL A 326 11.07 -5.51 -1.40
CA VAL A 326 10.04 -4.75 -2.16
C VAL A 326 9.82 -3.32 -1.61
N PHE A 327 9.31 -2.38 -2.44
CA PHE A 327 8.98 -0.98 -2.12
C PHE A 327 7.56 -0.53 -2.60
N HIS A 328 6.64 0.10 -1.80
CA HIS A 328 5.20 0.39 -2.21
C HIS A 328 4.18 1.12 -1.20
N GLY A 329 2.89 1.46 -1.61
CA GLY A 329 1.62 1.69 -0.78
C GLY A 329 0.15 1.52 -1.41
N TYR A 330 -0.91 1.24 -0.55
CA TYR A 330 -2.42 1.47 -0.60
C TYR A 330 -3.51 0.30 -0.53
N ILE A 331 -4.67 0.54 0.15
CA ILE A 331 -5.93 -0.25 0.53
C ILE A 331 -5.81 -1.53 1.39
N TRP A 332 -5.84 -1.37 2.71
CA TRP A 332 -5.37 -2.35 3.69
C TRP A 332 -5.78 -3.83 3.55
N GLU A 333 -7.06 -4.19 3.65
CA GLU A 333 -7.44 -5.61 3.80
C GLU A 333 -7.20 -6.44 2.53
N GLN A 334 -7.76 -5.99 1.41
CA GLN A 334 -7.64 -6.69 0.12
C GLN A 334 -6.23 -6.58 -0.45
N TRP A 335 -5.55 -5.46 -0.18
CA TRP A 335 -4.21 -5.24 -0.69
C TRP A 335 -3.19 -6.04 0.11
N HIS A 336 -3.32 -6.12 1.44
CA HIS A 336 -2.44 -6.99 2.22
C HIS A 336 -2.63 -8.47 1.84
N GLU A 337 -3.85 -8.92 1.52
CA GLU A 337 -4.03 -10.28 0.98
C GLU A 337 -3.30 -10.46 -0.37
N LEU A 338 -3.33 -9.44 -1.23
CA LEU A 338 -2.62 -9.46 -2.50
C LEU A 338 -1.08 -9.54 -2.31
N ILE A 339 -0.55 -8.84 -1.30
CA ILE A 339 0.91 -8.76 -1.08
C ILE A 339 1.48 -9.81 -0.13
N GLU A 340 0.69 -10.36 0.80
CA GLU A 340 1.11 -11.32 1.82
C GLU A 340 1.92 -12.50 1.23
N PRO A 341 1.58 -13.08 0.06
CA PRO A 341 2.33 -14.20 -0.51
C PRO A 341 3.82 -13.92 -0.75
N TYR A 342 4.22 -12.66 -0.94
CA TYR A 342 5.62 -12.28 -1.14
C TYR A 342 6.17 -11.35 -0.06
N ALA A 343 5.33 -10.54 0.59
CA ALA A 343 5.71 -9.75 1.76
C ALA A 343 6.10 -10.59 2.98
N THR A 344 5.71 -11.88 3.00
CA THR A 344 6.16 -12.87 3.99
C THR A 344 7.39 -13.68 3.56
N LEU A 345 7.90 -13.47 2.34
CA LEU A 345 9.09 -14.15 1.84
C LEU A 345 10.31 -13.22 1.87
N ILE A 346 10.08 -11.95 1.52
CA ILE A 346 11.11 -10.94 1.36
C ILE A 346 10.68 -9.65 2.07
N PRO A 347 11.61 -8.95 2.74
CA PRO A 347 11.32 -7.67 3.39
C PRO A 347 10.57 -6.68 2.50
N TYR A 348 9.46 -6.18 3.02
CA TYR A 348 8.56 -5.26 2.35
C TYR A 348 8.74 -3.86 2.96
N MET A 349 9.61 -3.06 2.34
CA MET A 349 9.92 -1.70 2.78
C MET A 349 8.89 -0.75 2.16
N VAL A 350 8.42 0.27 2.88
CA VAL A 350 7.35 1.15 2.37
C VAL A 350 7.69 2.61 2.53
N GLY A 351 7.09 3.44 1.68
CA GLY A 351 7.10 4.89 1.79
C GLY A 351 5.69 5.40 1.66
N ILE A 352 5.50 6.69 1.96
CA ILE A 352 4.18 7.30 1.94
C ILE A 352 3.97 8.08 0.64
N GLY A 353 2.78 7.97 0.06
CA GLY A 353 2.31 8.83 -1.02
C GLY A 353 1.12 9.71 -0.60
N ASN A 354 0.61 10.48 -1.55
CA ASN A 354 -0.50 11.41 -1.30
C ASN A 354 -1.78 10.67 -0.85
N HIS A 355 -2.04 9.47 -1.39
CA HIS A 355 -3.17 8.61 -1.00
C HIS A 355 -3.10 8.09 0.43
N GLU A 356 -1.92 8.07 1.03
CA GLU A 356 -1.79 7.72 2.44
C GLU A 356 -1.78 8.96 3.33
N GLN A 357 -1.21 10.08 2.89
CA GLN A 357 -0.91 11.23 3.75
C GLN A 357 -1.82 12.45 3.57
N ASP A 358 -2.13 12.85 2.33
CA ASP A 358 -2.66 14.19 2.03
C ASP A 358 -4.03 14.36 2.68
N HIS A 359 -4.18 15.42 3.47
CA HIS A 359 -5.41 15.78 4.17
C HIS A 359 -5.53 17.30 4.32
N LEU A 360 -6.77 17.80 4.34
CA LEU A 360 -7.06 19.23 4.49
C LEU A 360 -7.57 19.64 5.88
N SER A 361 -7.84 18.67 6.74
CA SER A 361 -8.38 18.92 8.08
C SER A 361 -8.03 17.78 9.03
N GLY A 362 -8.06 18.04 10.34
CA GLY A 362 -7.82 17.06 11.38
C GLY A 362 -6.33 16.79 11.67
N GLY A 363 -5.42 17.62 11.19
CA GLY A 363 -3.97 17.41 11.27
C GLY A 363 -3.41 17.29 12.69
N SER A 364 -4.14 17.72 13.72
CA SER A 364 -3.80 17.40 15.11
C SER A 364 -3.77 15.89 15.43
N LYS A 365 -4.32 15.06 14.54
CA LYS A 365 -4.33 13.59 14.64
C LYS A 365 -3.32 12.91 13.72
N ASP A 366 -2.64 13.66 12.85
CA ASP A 366 -1.59 13.15 11.98
C ASP A 366 -0.41 12.62 12.82
N PRO A 367 -0.12 11.32 12.79
CA PRO A 367 0.91 10.73 13.62
C PRO A 367 2.34 11.10 13.17
N SER A 368 2.51 11.73 12.00
CA SER A 368 3.80 12.23 11.53
C SER A 368 4.35 13.38 12.38
N GLY A 369 3.45 14.11 13.05
CA GLY A 369 3.73 15.36 13.74
C GLY A 369 3.89 16.56 12.80
N ALA A 370 3.34 16.51 11.58
CA ALA A 370 3.28 17.66 10.68
C ALA A 370 2.53 18.84 11.36
N PRO A 371 3.01 20.08 11.20
CA PRO A 371 2.36 21.23 11.81
C PRO A 371 1.04 21.59 11.13
N GLY A 372 0.05 22.03 11.91
CA GLY A 372 -1.23 22.52 11.39
C GLY A 372 -2.08 21.39 10.81
N GLU A 373 -2.59 21.59 9.59
CA GLU A 373 -3.45 20.62 8.90
C GLU A 373 -2.69 19.73 7.92
N GLY A 374 -1.35 19.63 8.04
CA GLY A 374 -0.49 18.94 7.09
C GLY A 374 0.43 19.90 6.29
N TRP A 375 1.00 19.43 5.18
CA TRP A 375 1.90 20.21 4.34
C TRP A 375 1.24 20.62 3.02
N HIS A 376 0.83 21.88 2.91
CA HIS A 376 0.09 22.44 1.75
C HIS A 376 0.78 23.72 1.25
N PRO A 377 1.92 23.60 0.54
CA PRO A 377 2.54 24.75 -0.08
C PRO A 377 1.60 25.33 -1.15
N ILE A 378 1.48 26.66 -1.21
CA ILE A 378 0.58 27.38 -2.15
C ILE A 378 0.81 27.06 -3.63
N TRP A 379 1.97 26.50 -3.98
CA TRP A 379 2.36 26.15 -5.34
C TRP A 379 2.11 24.68 -5.67
N GLY A 380 1.80 23.83 -4.69
CA GLY A 380 1.66 22.38 -4.86
C GLY A 380 0.20 21.92 -4.82
N ASN A 381 -0.04 20.72 -5.33
CA ASN A 381 -1.34 20.05 -5.33
C ASN A 381 -1.46 19.02 -4.19
N PHE A 382 -1.23 19.47 -2.96
CA PHE A 382 -1.36 18.65 -1.75
C PHE A 382 -2.78 18.78 -1.22
N GLY A 383 -3.61 17.80 -1.53
CA GLY A 383 -5.06 17.84 -1.41
C GLY A 383 -5.60 17.07 -0.20
N ASP A 384 -6.68 16.35 -0.44
CA ASP A 384 -7.35 15.48 0.55
C ASP A 384 -7.35 14.02 0.07
N ASP A 385 -6.29 13.65 -0.66
CA ASP A 385 -6.24 12.40 -1.43
C ASP A 385 -6.29 11.16 -0.53
N SER A 386 -5.92 11.27 0.75
CA SER A 386 -6.05 10.17 1.71
C SER A 386 -7.47 9.89 2.18
N GLY A 387 -8.45 10.71 1.81
CA GLY A 387 -9.82 10.57 2.30
C GLY A 387 -9.92 10.67 3.83
N GLY A 388 -9.00 11.43 4.44
CA GLY A 388 -8.90 11.65 5.87
C GLY A 388 -8.18 10.55 6.67
N GLU A 389 -7.50 9.61 6.01
CA GLU A 389 -6.63 8.62 6.69
C GLU A 389 -5.40 9.27 7.34
N CYS A 390 -4.83 10.31 6.71
CA CYS A 390 -3.70 11.11 7.21
C CYS A 390 -2.53 10.29 7.80
N GLY A 391 -2.16 9.21 7.12
CA GLY A 391 -1.03 8.34 7.46
C GLY A 391 -1.31 7.38 8.61
N VAL A 392 -2.47 7.45 9.27
CA VAL A 392 -2.76 6.63 10.45
C VAL A 392 -2.71 5.14 10.14
N PRO A 393 -3.40 4.60 9.11
CA PRO A 393 -3.34 3.17 8.85
C PRO A 393 -1.93 2.67 8.54
N MET A 394 -1.14 3.40 7.74
CA MET A 394 0.26 3.09 7.47
C MET A 394 1.08 3.01 8.77
N TYR A 395 0.93 4.02 9.64
CA TYR A 395 1.68 4.12 10.89
C TYR A 395 1.47 2.93 11.84
N TYR A 396 0.27 2.38 11.85
CA TYR A 396 -0.03 1.21 12.67
C TYR A 396 0.34 -0.10 11.98
N ARG A 397 0.20 -0.19 10.65
CA ARG A 397 0.35 -1.44 9.89
C ARG A 397 1.79 -1.77 9.53
N PHE A 398 2.64 -0.76 9.39
CA PHE A 398 4.04 -0.91 8.99
C PHE A 398 4.98 -0.32 10.02
N HIS A 399 6.12 -0.97 10.19
CA HIS A 399 7.19 -0.51 11.05
C HIS A 399 8.53 -0.58 10.32
N MET A 400 9.03 0.59 9.94
CA MET A 400 10.30 0.78 9.23
C MET A 400 11.44 1.09 10.23
N PRO A 401 12.71 1.15 9.80
CA PRO A 401 13.84 1.50 10.67
C PRO A 401 13.60 2.76 11.53
N ASP A 402 13.88 2.65 12.83
CA ASP A 402 13.64 3.70 13.84
C ASP A 402 14.75 4.76 13.86
N ASN A 403 15.17 5.28 12.69
CA ASN A 403 16.29 6.21 12.57
C ASN A 403 15.95 7.58 11.93
N GLY A 404 14.68 7.81 11.60
CA GLY A 404 14.18 9.09 11.07
C GLY A 404 12.86 9.52 11.71
N ASN A 405 11.77 9.43 10.96
CA ASN A 405 10.40 9.65 11.45
C ASN A 405 9.52 8.48 11.00
N ALA A 406 9.58 7.39 11.77
CA ALA A 406 8.85 6.15 11.51
C ALA A 406 8.90 5.75 10.02
N LEU A 407 7.74 5.59 9.35
CA LEU A 407 7.67 5.20 7.94
C LEU A 407 7.79 6.37 6.95
N TRP A 408 7.68 7.62 7.41
CA TRP A 408 7.64 8.79 6.53
C TRP A 408 9.02 9.08 5.93
N TRP A 409 10.08 8.96 6.73
CA TRP A 409 11.45 8.97 6.23
C TRP A 409 12.37 8.22 7.15
N TYR A 410 13.23 7.38 6.56
CA TYR A 410 14.16 6.49 7.25
C TYR A 410 15.24 6.02 6.27
N SER A 411 16.29 5.38 6.75
CA SER A 411 17.35 4.81 5.93
C SER A 411 17.77 3.44 6.43
N PHE A 412 18.44 2.65 5.59
CA PHE A 412 19.08 1.39 5.99
C PHE A 412 20.16 0.98 5.00
N ASP A 413 21.19 0.29 5.48
CA ASP A 413 22.16 -0.37 4.61
C ASP A 413 21.65 -1.74 4.20
N TYR A 414 21.97 -2.21 3.00
CA TYR A 414 21.80 -3.60 2.58
C TYR A 414 22.94 -3.97 1.62
N GLY A 415 23.88 -4.77 2.09
CA GLY A 415 25.04 -5.17 1.30
C GLY A 415 25.87 -3.96 0.86
N SER A 416 25.89 -3.68 -0.43
CA SER A 416 26.66 -2.59 -1.06
C SER A 416 25.87 -1.29 -1.25
N VAL A 417 24.64 -1.20 -0.75
CA VAL A 417 23.74 -0.06 -0.95
C VAL A 417 23.32 0.56 0.39
N HIS A 418 23.37 1.88 0.46
CA HIS A 418 22.64 2.68 1.44
C HIS A 418 21.31 3.12 0.81
N PHE A 419 20.20 2.68 1.39
CA PHE A 419 18.86 3.03 0.96
C PHE A 419 18.32 4.17 1.82
N VAL A 420 17.70 5.14 1.17
CA VAL A 420 17.01 6.26 1.82
C VAL A 420 15.57 6.30 1.35
N MET A 421 14.64 6.40 2.29
CA MET A 421 13.25 6.71 2.02
C MET A 421 12.91 8.11 2.51
N MET A 422 12.34 8.92 1.63
CA MET A 422 11.84 10.24 1.95
C MET A 422 10.34 10.35 1.68
N SER A 423 9.67 11.20 2.44
CA SER A 423 8.27 11.57 2.21
C SER A 423 8.21 12.77 1.30
N THR A 424 7.56 12.62 0.17
CA THR A 424 7.22 13.75 -0.71
C THR A 424 5.99 14.51 -0.27
N GLU A 425 5.26 14.02 0.74
CA GLU A 425 4.03 14.66 1.28
C GLU A 425 4.30 15.49 2.56
N HIS A 426 5.57 15.78 2.84
CA HIS A 426 6.02 16.55 4.00
C HIS A 426 7.00 17.63 3.56
N ASP A 427 7.12 18.68 4.37
CA ASP A 427 8.03 19.79 4.09
C ASP A 427 9.48 19.27 3.93
N TYR A 428 9.98 19.32 2.69
CA TYR A 428 11.32 18.93 2.30
C TYR A 428 12.22 20.13 2.01
N ARG A 429 11.76 21.36 2.30
CA ARG A 429 12.57 22.58 2.08
C ARG A 429 13.72 22.65 3.07
N LYS A 430 14.79 23.35 2.69
CA LYS A 430 15.94 23.59 3.57
C LYS A 430 15.50 24.17 4.92
N GLY A 431 15.95 23.54 6.01
CA GLY A 431 15.60 23.91 7.39
C GLY A 431 14.38 23.16 7.96
N SER A 432 13.65 22.40 7.15
CA SER A 432 12.61 21.49 7.65
C SER A 432 13.21 20.32 8.45
N ARG A 433 12.35 19.62 9.23
CA ARG A 433 12.74 18.42 9.98
C ARG A 433 13.28 17.33 9.04
N GLN A 434 12.58 17.08 7.93
CA GLN A 434 12.98 16.08 6.95
C GLN A 434 14.28 16.46 6.23
N TYR A 435 14.42 17.69 5.73
CA TYR A 435 15.66 18.12 5.06
C TYR A 435 16.87 18.00 5.98
N THR A 436 16.74 18.45 7.23
CA THR A 436 17.84 18.40 8.21
C THR A 436 18.25 16.96 8.52
N TRP A 437 17.27 16.06 8.62
CA TRP A 437 17.53 14.63 8.77
C TRP A 437 18.21 14.04 7.53
N LEU A 438 17.66 14.31 6.35
CA LEU A 438 18.15 13.79 5.07
C LEU A 438 19.58 14.23 4.80
N GLU A 439 19.91 15.51 4.98
CA GLU A 439 21.28 16.01 4.83
C GLU A 439 22.25 15.33 5.80
N LYS A 440 21.84 15.10 7.04
CA LYS A 440 22.66 14.40 8.05
C LYS A 440 22.89 12.93 7.66
N ASP A 441 21.85 12.25 7.19
CA ASP A 441 21.88 10.86 6.77
C ASP A 441 22.80 10.67 5.57
N LEU A 442 22.57 11.42 4.49
CA LEU A 442 23.41 11.41 3.27
C LEU A 442 24.89 11.70 3.57
N LYS A 443 25.16 12.64 4.50
CA LYS A 443 26.51 12.98 4.93
C LYS A 443 27.20 11.85 5.71
N SER A 444 26.43 10.99 6.36
CA SER A 444 26.95 9.91 7.21
C SER A 444 27.39 8.67 6.43
N VAL A 445 27.01 8.57 5.15
CA VAL A 445 27.27 7.40 4.30
C VAL A 445 28.77 7.22 4.05
N ASP A 446 29.33 6.10 4.50
CA ASP A 446 30.67 5.66 4.14
C ASP A 446 30.65 4.94 2.78
N ARG A 447 31.00 5.66 1.72
CA ARG A 447 30.98 5.14 0.34
C ARG A 447 31.99 4.01 0.07
N ASN A 448 32.94 3.75 0.98
CA ASN A 448 33.80 2.56 0.88
C ASN A 448 33.08 1.29 1.33
N LYS A 449 32.00 1.43 2.10
CA LYS A 449 31.19 0.34 2.64
C LYS A 449 29.91 0.16 1.82
N THR A 450 29.18 1.25 1.61
CA THR A 450 27.97 1.32 0.78
C THR A 450 28.22 2.27 -0.39
N PRO A 451 28.91 1.79 -1.44
CA PRO A 451 29.23 2.63 -2.60
C PRO A 451 27.99 3.16 -3.28
N TRP A 452 26.88 2.43 -3.29
CA TRP A 452 25.62 2.84 -3.88
C TRP A 452 24.73 3.58 -2.89
N LEU A 453 24.21 4.73 -3.31
CA LEU A 453 23.20 5.49 -2.59
C LEU A 453 21.93 5.52 -3.44
N VAL A 454 20.91 4.80 -2.99
CA VAL A 454 19.62 4.68 -3.66
C VAL A 454 18.55 5.36 -2.82
N LEU A 455 17.90 6.37 -3.39
CA LEU A 455 16.82 7.10 -2.76
C LEU A 455 15.46 6.65 -3.35
N GLY A 456 14.43 6.63 -2.52
CA GLY A 456 13.05 6.56 -2.98
C GLY A 456 12.21 7.68 -2.38
N GLY A 457 11.21 8.10 -3.14
CA GLY A 457 10.13 9.00 -2.73
C GLY A 457 8.90 8.74 -3.60
N HIS A 458 7.76 9.36 -3.29
CA HIS A 458 6.53 9.10 -4.06
C HIS A 458 6.40 10.04 -5.27
N ARG A 459 6.20 11.35 -5.07
CA ARG A 459 6.10 12.33 -6.18
C ARG A 459 7.46 12.54 -6.85
N PRO A 460 7.57 12.53 -8.20
CA PRO A 460 8.87 12.55 -8.87
C PRO A 460 9.50 13.93 -9.02
N MET A 461 10.80 14.03 -8.75
CA MET A 461 11.60 15.22 -9.04
C MET A 461 11.75 15.50 -10.54
N TYR A 462 11.78 14.45 -11.37
CA TYR A 462 11.90 14.53 -12.82
C TYR A 462 10.84 13.63 -13.48
N SER A 463 9.95 14.25 -14.26
CA SER A 463 9.00 13.60 -15.17
C SER A 463 8.74 14.55 -16.34
N SER A 464 8.66 14.02 -17.55
CA SER A 464 8.33 14.77 -18.76
C SER A 464 6.86 14.60 -19.15
N GLN A 465 6.10 13.79 -18.42
CA GLN A 465 4.67 13.62 -18.66
C GLN A 465 3.92 14.92 -18.41
N LYS A 466 2.96 15.25 -19.28
CA LYS A 466 2.30 16.56 -19.37
C LYS A 466 1.19 16.76 -18.34
N VAL A 467 1.50 16.59 -17.06
CA VAL A 467 0.59 16.89 -15.94
C VAL A 467 1.07 18.18 -15.26
N LEU A 468 0.38 19.30 -15.49
CA LEU A 468 0.87 20.62 -15.09
C LEU A 468 1.01 20.77 -13.56
N SER A 469 0.03 20.31 -12.79
CA SER A 469 0.05 20.39 -11.32
C SER A 469 1.27 19.68 -10.74
N ASP A 470 1.51 18.46 -11.20
CA ASP A 470 2.60 17.61 -10.72
C ASP A 470 3.96 18.15 -11.20
N TYR A 471 4.02 18.72 -12.41
CA TYR A 471 5.22 19.36 -12.93
C TYR A 471 5.67 20.55 -12.07
N ILE A 472 4.75 21.32 -11.49
CA ILE A 472 5.09 22.41 -10.56
C ILE A 472 5.77 21.85 -9.30
N VAL A 473 5.27 20.73 -8.76
CA VAL A 473 5.88 20.05 -7.62
C VAL A 473 7.27 19.51 -7.99
N SER A 474 7.45 18.93 -9.18
CA SER A 474 8.75 18.51 -9.70
C SER A 474 9.75 19.67 -9.76
N LEU A 475 9.35 20.85 -10.26
CA LEU A 475 10.19 22.04 -10.28
C LEU A 475 10.57 22.52 -8.88
N ALA A 476 9.66 22.45 -7.91
CA ALA A 476 9.96 22.79 -6.52
C ALA A 476 10.97 21.81 -5.90
N MET A 477 10.81 20.50 -6.14
CA MET A 477 11.80 19.50 -5.68
C MET A 477 13.18 19.72 -6.32
N GLN A 478 13.23 20.01 -7.62
CA GLN A 478 14.50 20.38 -8.29
C GLN A 478 15.14 21.60 -7.64
N HIS A 479 14.34 22.60 -7.26
CA HIS A 479 14.85 23.80 -6.61
C HIS A 479 15.40 23.53 -5.20
N TYR A 480 14.72 22.71 -4.39
CA TYR A 480 15.06 22.51 -2.98
C TYR A 480 15.99 21.34 -2.69
N LEU A 481 16.00 20.28 -3.51
CA LEU A 481 16.66 19.01 -3.20
C LEU A 481 17.78 18.63 -4.19
N GLU A 482 17.73 19.11 -5.44
CA GLU A 482 18.68 18.67 -6.47
C GLU A 482 20.13 18.97 -6.10
N GLU A 483 20.39 20.11 -5.46
CA GLU A 483 21.74 20.46 -5.00
C GLU A 483 22.23 19.49 -3.91
N LEU A 484 21.36 19.14 -2.97
CA LEU A 484 21.67 18.17 -1.91
C LEU A 484 22.00 16.79 -2.51
N PHE A 485 21.23 16.36 -3.52
CA PHE A 485 21.43 15.06 -4.16
C PHE A 485 22.74 15.04 -4.95
N HIS A 486 23.09 16.17 -5.59
CA HIS A 486 24.36 16.33 -6.28
C HIS A 486 25.55 16.33 -5.31
N ASP A 487 25.50 17.14 -4.24
CA ASP A 487 26.58 17.29 -3.25
C ASP A 487 26.95 15.96 -2.60
N TYR A 488 25.96 15.12 -2.29
CA TYR A 488 26.17 13.80 -1.67
C TYR A 488 26.22 12.64 -2.68
N LYS A 489 26.24 12.95 -3.99
CA LYS A 489 26.36 11.98 -5.09
C LYS A 489 25.33 10.84 -4.97
N VAL A 490 24.04 11.19 -4.87
CA VAL A 490 22.92 10.24 -4.95
C VAL A 490 22.93 9.60 -6.34
N ASP A 491 23.02 8.27 -6.42
CA ASP A 491 23.25 7.58 -7.70
C ASP A 491 21.93 7.35 -8.47
N LEU A 492 20.90 6.93 -7.75
CA LEU A 492 19.64 6.47 -8.30
C LEU A 492 18.49 6.92 -7.38
N ALA A 493 17.45 7.49 -7.97
CA ALA A 493 16.25 7.90 -7.27
C ALA A 493 15.01 7.27 -7.92
N PHE A 494 14.23 6.53 -7.15
CA PHE A 494 12.97 5.92 -7.56
C PHE A 494 11.77 6.76 -7.12
N TRP A 495 10.78 6.84 -7.99
CA TRP A 495 9.56 7.61 -7.81
C TRP A 495 8.32 6.82 -8.23
N GLY A 496 7.16 7.13 -7.65
CA GLY A 496 5.84 6.66 -8.06
C GLY A 496 5.01 7.79 -8.65
N HIS A 497 3.75 7.89 -8.22
CA HIS A 497 2.77 8.97 -8.40
C HIS A 497 2.26 9.19 -9.83
N TYR A 498 3.17 9.18 -10.81
CA TYR A 498 2.79 9.08 -12.21
C TYR A 498 2.56 7.61 -12.52
N HIS A 499 1.37 7.29 -13.01
CA HIS A 499 0.97 5.93 -13.36
C HIS A 499 1.48 5.58 -14.76
N SER A 500 2.79 5.71 -14.92
CA SER A 500 3.54 5.44 -16.12
C SER A 500 4.96 4.98 -15.76
N TYR A 501 5.77 4.68 -16.76
CA TYR A 501 7.19 4.46 -16.62
C TYR A 501 7.96 5.61 -17.27
N GLU A 502 9.01 6.11 -16.62
CA GLU A 502 9.97 7.03 -17.23
C GLU A 502 11.36 6.89 -16.60
N ARG A 503 12.41 6.91 -17.42
CA ARG A 503 13.80 6.95 -16.98
C ARG A 503 14.57 8.10 -17.60
N THR A 504 15.32 8.81 -16.76
CA THR A 504 16.22 9.89 -17.18
C THR A 504 17.63 9.37 -17.53
N CYS A 505 18.46 10.21 -18.13
CA CYS A 505 19.92 10.09 -17.97
C CYS A 505 20.33 10.39 -16.51
N ALA A 506 21.60 10.19 -16.17
CA ALA A 506 22.17 10.88 -15.01
C ALA A 506 22.02 12.39 -15.26
N VAL A 507 21.19 13.08 -14.47
CA VAL A 507 20.78 14.46 -14.75
C VAL A 507 21.15 15.35 -13.58
N TYR A 508 21.57 16.57 -13.90
CA TYR A 508 21.74 17.67 -12.96
C TYR A 508 21.43 18.97 -13.70
N LYS A 509 20.59 19.82 -13.11
CA LYS A 509 20.11 21.09 -13.67
C LYS A 509 19.53 20.91 -15.08
N LYS A 510 18.74 19.84 -15.28
CA LYS A 510 18.12 19.45 -16.56
C LYS A 510 19.12 19.14 -17.69
N VAL A 511 20.40 18.95 -17.38
CA VAL A 511 21.45 18.58 -18.33
C VAL A 511 21.93 17.17 -18.01
N CYS A 512 22.05 16.33 -19.05
CA CYS A 512 22.66 15.02 -18.88
C CYS A 512 24.13 15.15 -18.54
N GLN A 513 24.52 14.48 -17.46
CA GLN A 513 25.88 14.42 -16.97
C GLN A 513 26.59 13.19 -17.54
N GLU A 514 27.91 13.14 -17.36
CA GLU A 514 28.69 11.93 -17.56
C GLU A 514 28.21 10.81 -16.62
N LYS A 515 28.46 9.56 -17.03
CA LYS A 515 28.03 8.40 -16.24
C LYS A 515 28.65 8.45 -14.84
N GLY A 516 27.81 8.40 -13.81
CA GLY A 516 28.25 8.46 -12.41
C GLY A 516 28.41 9.88 -11.83
N SER A 517 28.14 10.93 -12.61
CA SER A 517 28.30 12.34 -12.20
C SER A 517 26.98 13.11 -12.05
N GLY A 518 25.88 12.40 -11.84
CA GLY A 518 24.55 12.94 -11.56
C GLY A 518 23.57 11.83 -11.15
N THR A 519 22.39 12.20 -10.68
CA THR A 519 21.39 11.24 -10.24
C THR A 519 20.58 10.73 -11.43
N THR A 520 20.42 9.41 -11.55
CA THR A 520 19.44 8.83 -12.48
C THR A 520 18.09 8.78 -11.77
N HIS A 521 17.05 9.36 -12.37
CA HIS A 521 15.69 9.32 -11.84
C HIS A 521 14.86 8.31 -12.63
N ILE A 522 14.10 7.48 -11.92
CA ILE A 522 13.20 6.48 -12.50
C ILE A 522 11.83 6.62 -11.87
N VAL A 523 10.84 6.98 -12.68
CA VAL A 523 9.42 6.87 -12.36
C VAL A 523 8.98 5.44 -12.66
N VAL A 524 8.51 4.74 -11.64
CA VAL A 524 8.05 3.34 -11.68
C VAL A 524 6.72 3.20 -10.93
N GLY A 525 5.83 4.18 -11.12
CA GLY A 525 4.50 4.26 -10.48
C GLY A 525 3.39 3.52 -11.23
N SER A 526 3.72 2.57 -12.09
CA SER A 526 2.76 1.90 -12.98
C SER A 526 2.49 0.44 -12.57
N ALA A 527 2.54 0.10 -11.28
CA ALA A 527 2.33 -1.29 -10.86
C ALA A 527 0.87 -1.74 -10.90
N GLY A 528 -0.12 -0.86 -11.04
CA GLY A 528 -1.48 -1.34 -11.21
C GLY A 528 -2.58 -0.29 -11.19
N TYR A 529 -2.42 0.83 -10.50
CA TYR A 529 -3.44 1.87 -10.55
C TYR A 529 -3.62 2.42 -11.97
N THR A 530 -4.81 2.92 -12.31
CA THR A 530 -5.17 3.42 -13.66
C THR A 530 -4.06 4.24 -14.28
N LEU A 531 -3.58 3.82 -15.46
CA LEU A 531 -2.48 4.46 -16.17
C LEU A 531 -2.79 5.91 -16.52
N ASP A 532 -1.77 6.75 -16.42
CA ASP A 532 -1.78 8.09 -16.98
C ASP A 532 -1.79 7.99 -18.51
N THR A 533 -2.46 8.92 -19.18
CA THR A 533 -2.64 8.87 -20.65
C THR A 533 -2.07 10.09 -21.36
N GLU A 534 -1.60 11.06 -20.58
CA GLU A 534 -1.00 12.29 -21.03
C GLU A 534 0.29 12.00 -21.81
N GLY A 535 0.54 12.82 -22.83
CA GLY A 535 1.79 12.75 -23.58
C GLY A 535 2.99 13.27 -22.80
N TYR A 536 4.16 13.30 -23.45
CA TYR A 536 5.42 13.71 -22.84
C TYR A 536 6.00 14.95 -23.53
N TYR A 537 6.69 15.80 -22.77
CA TYR A 537 7.47 16.93 -23.30
C TYR A 537 8.76 16.40 -23.96
N ASP A 538 9.13 16.99 -25.09
CA ASP A 538 10.42 16.69 -25.73
C ASP A 538 11.55 17.36 -24.95
N VAL A 539 12.29 16.55 -24.18
CA VAL A 539 13.36 17.00 -23.28
C VAL A 539 14.59 16.12 -23.42
N GLY A 540 15.78 16.74 -23.47
CA GLY A 540 17.02 16.00 -23.73
C GLY A 540 17.46 15.02 -22.63
N TRP A 541 16.87 15.10 -21.44
CA TRP A 541 17.21 14.25 -20.30
C TRP A 541 16.32 13.01 -20.14
N SER A 542 15.15 12.94 -20.77
CA SER A 542 14.31 11.75 -20.77
C SER A 542 14.87 10.74 -21.78
N ARG A 543 15.03 9.48 -21.38
CA ARG A 543 15.66 8.44 -22.21
C ARG A 543 14.71 7.36 -22.66
N TYR A 544 13.72 7.05 -21.83
CA TYR A 544 12.67 6.10 -22.15
C TYR A 544 11.46 6.42 -21.29
N HIS A 545 10.28 6.30 -21.86
CA HIS A 545 9.02 6.41 -21.13
C HIS A 545 7.94 5.58 -21.81
N GLU A 546 7.00 5.04 -21.04
CA GLU A 546 5.91 4.20 -21.54
C GLU A 546 4.69 4.26 -20.61
N ASN A 547 3.50 4.51 -21.18
CA ASN A 547 2.22 4.42 -20.48
C ASN A 547 1.70 2.97 -20.53
N ASP A 548 2.31 2.09 -19.73
CA ASP A 548 1.89 0.70 -19.58
C ASP A 548 2.20 0.22 -18.17
N TYR A 549 1.54 -0.87 -17.75
CA TYR A 549 1.77 -1.46 -16.45
C TYR A 549 3.11 -2.17 -16.37
N GLY A 550 3.82 -2.05 -15.26
CA GLY A 550 5.09 -2.73 -15.06
C GLY A 550 5.73 -2.49 -13.71
N TYR A 551 6.85 -3.16 -13.51
CA TYR A 551 7.65 -3.09 -12.27
C TYR A 551 9.15 -3.08 -12.57
N GLY A 552 9.94 -2.56 -11.63
CA GLY A 552 11.40 -2.48 -11.73
C GLY A 552 12.11 -3.66 -11.09
N ARG A 553 13.16 -4.17 -11.75
CA ARG A 553 14.12 -5.12 -11.17
C ARG A 553 15.50 -4.48 -11.12
N VAL A 554 16.18 -4.66 -9.99
CA VAL A 554 17.54 -4.16 -9.81
C VAL A 554 18.46 -5.30 -9.46
N LEU A 555 19.59 -5.40 -10.15
CA LEU A 555 20.73 -6.22 -9.78
C LEU A 555 21.88 -5.30 -9.39
N VAL A 556 22.26 -5.32 -8.12
CA VAL A 556 23.49 -4.69 -7.66
C VAL A 556 24.59 -5.73 -7.82
N ALA A 557 25.47 -5.54 -8.81
CA ALA A 557 26.46 -6.54 -9.15
C ALA A 557 27.66 -6.46 -8.19
N ASN A 558 28.15 -5.26 -7.92
CA ASN A 558 29.25 -4.94 -7.00
C ASN A 558 29.34 -3.40 -6.83
N LYS A 559 30.40 -2.89 -6.21
CA LYS A 559 30.64 -1.46 -6.00
C LYS A 559 30.64 -0.57 -7.24
N SER A 560 30.90 -1.14 -8.41
CA SER A 560 31.10 -0.40 -9.66
C SER A 560 29.97 -0.55 -10.67
N ALA A 561 29.10 -1.57 -10.53
CA ALA A 561 28.03 -1.82 -11.48
C ALA A 561 26.69 -2.17 -10.82
N LEU A 562 25.64 -1.46 -11.24
CA LEU A 562 24.25 -1.71 -10.91
C LEU A 562 23.45 -1.77 -12.22
N TYR A 563 22.59 -2.77 -12.36
CA TYR A 563 21.76 -2.98 -13.54
C TYR A 563 20.28 -2.87 -13.18
N TYR A 564 19.56 -2.03 -13.92
CA TYR A 564 18.13 -1.84 -13.78
C TYR A 564 17.41 -2.37 -15.02
N GLU A 565 16.25 -2.99 -14.81
CA GLU A 565 15.30 -3.39 -15.85
C GLU A 565 13.89 -2.94 -15.47
N TRP A 566 13.11 -2.49 -16.45
CA TRP A 566 11.66 -2.35 -16.31
C TRP A 566 10.97 -3.43 -17.13
N VAL A 567 10.12 -4.20 -16.45
CA VAL A 567 9.37 -5.32 -17.01
C VAL A 567 7.92 -4.89 -17.15
N ARG A 568 7.38 -5.01 -18.36
CA ARG A 568 5.99 -4.69 -18.66
C ARG A 568 5.09 -5.87 -18.37
N ASN A 569 3.95 -5.62 -17.73
CA ASN A 569 3.05 -6.68 -17.27
C ASN A 569 2.38 -7.44 -18.42
N LYS A 570 1.80 -6.74 -19.39
CA LYS A 570 0.93 -7.37 -20.41
C LYS A 570 1.57 -8.49 -21.22
N ASP A 571 2.90 -8.49 -21.33
CA ASP A 571 3.67 -9.49 -22.07
C ASP A 571 4.89 -10.03 -21.31
N ASN A 572 5.12 -9.59 -20.07
CA ASN A 572 6.27 -9.97 -19.24
C ASN A 572 7.63 -9.78 -19.94
N VAL A 573 7.78 -8.68 -20.70
CA VAL A 573 8.99 -8.37 -21.48
C VAL A 573 9.75 -7.21 -20.83
N VAL A 574 11.09 -7.32 -20.80
CA VAL A 574 11.97 -6.18 -20.47
C VAL A 574 11.90 -5.16 -21.60
N ARG A 575 11.29 -4.01 -21.33
CA ARG A 575 11.09 -2.93 -22.30
C ARG A 575 12.18 -1.87 -22.21
N ASP A 576 12.72 -1.68 -21.02
CA ASP A 576 13.84 -0.78 -20.80
C ASP A 576 14.86 -1.38 -19.83
N LYS A 577 16.13 -1.02 -20.02
CA LYS A 577 17.24 -1.49 -19.21
C LYS A 577 18.42 -0.53 -19.25
N VAL A 578 19.15 -0.44 -18.14
CA VAL A 578 20.34 0.41 -18.05
C VAL A 578 21.37 -0.14 -17.06
N TRP A 579 22.65 -0.02 -17.42
CA TRP A 579 23.75 -0.17 -16.48
C TRP A 579 24.15 1.20 -15.93
N LEU A 580 24.10 1.36 -14.61
CA LEU A 580 24.74 2.43 -13.88
C LEU A 580 26.15 1.95 -13.52
N ILE A 581 27.16 2.66 -14.04
CA ILE A 581 28.57 2.31 -13.86
C ILE A 581 29.27 3.45 -13.14
N LYS A 582 30.01 3.10 -12.09
CA LYS A 582 30.97 3.99 -11.44
C LYS A 582 32.36 3.65 -11.94
N THR A 583 33.05 4.64 -12.50
CA THR A 583 34.49 4.54 -12.73
C THR A 583 35.18 4.61 -11.38
N SER A 584 36.03 3.64 -11.07
CA SER A 584 36.91 3.69 -9.90
C SER A 584 37.72 4.98 -9.92
N GLU A 585 37.54 5.82 -8.90
CA GLU A 585 38.52 6.89 -8.58
C GLU A 585 39.82 6.27 -8.07
#